data_AF-A0A7S3T165-F1
#
_entry.id   AF-A0A7S3T165-F1
#
_cell.length_a   1.000
_cell.length_b   1.000
_cell.length_c   1.000
_cell.angle_alpha   90.00
_cell.angle_beta   90.00
_cell.angle_gamma   90.00
#
_symmetry.space_group_name_H-M   'P 1'
#
loop_
_entity.id
_entity.type
_entity.pdbx_description
1 polymer ?
#
loop_
_entity_poly.entity_id
_entity_poly.type
_entity_poly.pdbx_seq_one_letter_code
_entity_poly.pdbx_strand_id
1 'polypeptide(L)'
;CCEKTGRACDPFDCNAGAANWEKGWSDSKKDWCCKSTGKGCQTTTEILFDCNTGFENWEKGWAAEKKTWCCNKVGRACPPPHPVLPIPPRIPPARPALPVLPVTPAPPGECNIGGVDTWTEEKKANCCKMYGNGCPTPEPAPVVSV
;
A
#
# COMPACT_ATOMS: atom_id res chain seq x y z
N CYS A 1 -24.89 41.69 -19.21
CA CYS A 1 -25.00 40.22 -19.34
C CYS A 1 -24.48 39.48 -18.10
N CYS A 2 -23.24 39.66 -17.64
CA CYS A 2 -22.74 39.00 -16.41
C CYS A 2 -23.58 39.32 -15.15
N GLU A 3 -23.80 40.60 -14.81
CA GLU A 3 -24.63 40.99 -13.64
C GLU A 3 -26.15 40.92 -13.86
N LYS A 4 -26.61 40.61 -15.08
CA LYS A 4 -28.05 40.62 -15.43
C LYS A 4 -28.61 39.23 -15.74
N THR A 5 -27.78 38.30 -16.21
CA THR A 5 -28.22 36.96 -16.64
C THR A 5 -27.32 35.83 -16.14
N GLY A 6 -26.26 36.12 -15.37
CA GLY A 6 -25.38 35.10 -14.77
C GLY A 6 -24.68 34.18 -15.78
N ARG A 7 -24.52 34.63 -17.03
CA ARG A 7 -23.89 33.86 -18.12
C ARG A 7 -22.70 34.63 -18.69
N ALA A 8 -21.59 33.91 -18.86
CA ALA A 8 -20.31 34.40 -19.42
C ALA A 8 -19.64 35.54 -18.63
N CYS A 9 -19.51 35.39 -17.30
CA CYS A 9 -18.58 36.22 -16.50
C CYS A 9 -17.13 35.73 -16.61
N ASP A 10 -16.96 34.56 -17.23
CA ASP A 10 -15.70 33.88 -17.34
C ASP A 10 -14.87 34.43 -18.51
N PRO A 11 -13.56 34.64 -18.32
CA PRO A 11 -12.68 35.15 -19.38
C PRO A 11 -12.58 34.20 -20.59
N PHE A 12 -12.95 32.93 -20.45
CA PHE A 12 -12.91 31.95 -21.51
C PHE A 12 -14.16 31.05 -21.55
N ASP A 13 -14.72 30.84 -22.74
CA ASP A 13 -15.79 29.86 -22.95
C ASP A 13 -15.22 28.45 -23.19
N CYS A 14 -15.37 27.58 -22.20
CA CYS A 14 -14.89 26.19 -22.22
C CYS A 14 -15.73 25.22 -23.04
N ASN A 15 -16.85 25.67 -23.62
CA ASN A 15 -17.65 24.88 -24.55
C ASN A 15 -17.31 25.22 -26.01
N ALA A 16 -16.87 26.45 -26.27
CA ALA A 16 -16.46 26.89 -27.59
C ALA A 16 -15.23 26.13 -28.11
N GLY A 17 -15.44 25.28 -29.12
CA GLY A 17 -14.38 24.46 -29.71
C GLY A 17 -13.90 23.32 -28.81
N ALA A 18 -14.69 22.92 -27.80
CA ALA A 18 -14.33 21.85 -26.87
C ALA A 18 -14.07 20.51 -27.56
N ALA A 19 -14.58 20.26 -28.76
CA ALA A 19 -14.31 19.04 -29.52
C ALA A 19 -12.87 18.96 -30.07
N ASN A 20 -12.23 20.11 -30.37
CA ASN A 20 -10.88 20.19 -30.92
C ASN A 20 -9.95 21.03 -30.02
N TRP A 21 -10.27 21.06 -28.72
CA TRP A 21 -9.65 21.95 -27.75
C TRP A 21 -8.12 21.82 -27.71
N GLU A 22 -7.60 20.62 -27.91
CA GLU A 22 -6.16 20.32 -27.86
C GLU A 22 -5.36 21.16 -28.87
N LYS A 23 -5.87 21.33 -30.09
CA LYS A 23 -5.24 22.10 -31.16
C LYS A 23 -5.81 23.52 -31.29
N GLY A 24 -7.08 23.70 -30.92
CA GLY A 24 -7.83 24.93 -31.16
C GLY A 24 -7.86 25.91 -29.98
N TRP A 25 -7.50 25.48 -28.77
CA TRP A 25 -7.42 26.38 -27.62
C TRP A 25 -5.99 26.88 -27.41
N SER A 26 -5.87 28.14 -26.99
CA SER A 26 -4.62 28.67 -26.43
C SER A 26 -4.32 28.02 -25.09
N ASP A 27 -3.04 27.96 -24.71
CA ASP A 27 -2.62 27.31 -23.46
C ASP A 27 -3.29 27.95 -22.23
N SER A 28 -3.42 29.28 -22.20
CA SER A 28 -4.16 29.99 -21.15
C SER A 28 -5.63 29.56 -21.05
N LYS A 29 -6.29 29.30 -22.19
CA LYS A 29 -7.69 28.84 -22.21
C LYS A 29 -7.80 27.40 -21.71
N LYS A 30 -6.86 26.53 -22.10
CA LYS A 30 -6.77 25.15 -21.60
C LYS A 30 -6.59 25.11 -20.09
N ASP A 31 -5.62 25.86 -19.57
CA ASP A 31 -5.35 25.95 -18.14
C ASP A 31 -6.54 26.47 -17.35
N TRP A 32 -7.15 27.57 -17.83
CA TRP A 32 -8.30 28.16 -17.15
C TRP A 32 -9.51 27.23 -17.18
N CYS A 33 -9.83 26.65 -18.34
CA CYS A 33 -10.96 25.73 -18.47
C CYS A 33 -10.77 24.44 -17.70
N CYS A 34 -9.53 23.95 -17.59
CA CYS A 34 -9.18 22.82 -16.77
C CYS A 34 -9.42 23.11 -15.29
N LYS A 35 -8.97 24.27 -14.79
CA LYS A 35 -9.14 24.67 -13.38
C LYS A 35 -10.59 25.01 -13.02
N SER A 36 -11.30 25.73 -13.90
CA SER A 36 -12.64 26.24 -13.62
C SER A 36 -13.75 25.21 -13.86
N THR A 37 -13.62 24.39 -14.91
CA THR A 37 -14.69 23.48 -15.36
C THR A 37 -14.26 22.03 -15.54
N GLY A 38 -12.96 21.73 -15.36
CA GLY A 38 -12.41 20.40 -15.65
C GLY A 38 -12.34 20.04 -17.13
N LYS A 39 -12.60 20.98 -18.05
CA LYS A 39 -12.62 20.74 -19.50
C LYS A 39 -11.31 21.16 -20.14
N GLY A 40 -10.84 20.36 -21.10
CA GLY A 40 -9.61 20.66 -21.84
C GLY A 40 -8.36 20.64 -20.96
N CYS A 41 -8.37 19.82 -19.90
CA CYS A 41 -7.16 19.47 -19.20
C CYS A 41 -6.26 18.66 -20.13
N GLN A 42 -5.02 19.13 -20.31
CA GLN A 42 -3.98 18.30 -20.88
C GLN A 42 -3.75 17.14 -19.91
N THR A 43 -4.40 16.02 -20.22
CA THR A 43 -4.03 14.76 -19.60
C THR A 43 -2.70 14.45 -20.26
N THR A 44 -1.60 14.78 -19.59
CA THR A 44 -0.32 14.18 -19.93
C THR A 44 -0.58 12.69 -19.79
N THR A 45 -0.85 12.05 -20.92
CA THR A 45 -0.90 10.60 -21.02
C THR A 45 0.51 10.18 -20.68
N GLU A 46 0.78 10.01 -19.38
CA GLU A 46 2.02 9.46 -18.83
C GLU A 46 2.16 7.97 -19.18
N ILE A 47 1.62 7.54 -20.32
CA ILE A 47 2.01 6.29 -20.97
C ILE A 47 3.28 6.58 -21.76
N LEU A 48 4.29 7.15 -21.11
CA LEU A 48 5.61 7.33 -21.75
C LEU A 48 6.30 5.97 -21.94
N PHE A 49 5.90 4.97 -21.13
CA PHE A 49 6.59 3.69 -21.08
C PHE A 49 5.59 2.52 -21.11
N ASP A 50 5.42 1.92 -22.30
CA ASP A 50 4.73 0.64 -22.40
C ASP A 50 5.58 -0.49 -21.82
N CYS A 51 5.15 -1.01 -20.67
CA CYS A 51 5.80 -2.07 -19.91
C CYS A 51 5.57 -3.48 -20.48
N ASN A 52 4.83 -3.63 -21.58
CA ASN A 52 4.66 -4.91 -22.27
C ASN A 52 5.61 -5.03 -23.47
N THR A 53 5.89 -3.91 -24.14
CA THR A 53 6.77 -3.91 -25.32
C THR A 53 8.19 -4.31 -24.97
N GLY A 54 8.64 -5.44 -25.54
CA GLY A 54 9.98 -6.00 -25.32
C GLY A 54 10.21 -6.51 -23.90
N PHE A 55 9.13 -6.87 -23.18
CA PHE A 55 9.25 -7.38 -21.81
C PHE A 55 10.12 -8.65 -21.75
N GLU A 56 10.05 -9.53 -22.75
CA GLU A 56 10.87 -10.77 -22.81
C GLU A 56 12.40 -10.54 -22.69
N ASN A 57 12.90 -9.38 -23.14
CA ASN A 57 14.31 -9.00 -23.07
C ASN A 57 14.53 -7.71 -22.27
N TRP A 58 13.60 -7.37 -21.36
CA TRP A 58 13.57 -6.10 -20.66
C TRP A 58 14.89 -5.76 -19.95
N GLU A 59 15.56 -6.78 -19.40
CA GLU A 59 16.80 -6.64 -18.63
C GLU A 59 17.93 -6.01 -19.47
N LYS A 60 18.01 -6.34 -20.76
CA LYS A 60 19.04 -5.81 -21.68
C LYS A 60 18.49 -4.75 -22.62
N GLY A 61 17.21 -4.85 -22.98
CA GLY A 61 16.57 -4.04 -24.01
C GLY A 61 15.92 -2.76 -23.50
N TRP A 62 15.62 -2.63 -22.20
CA TRP A 62 15.01 -1.42 -21.68
C TRP A 62 16.03 -0.43 -21.10
N ALA A 63 15.80 0.85 -21.37
CA ALA A 63 16.46 1.95 -20.68
C ALA A 63 16.16 1.92 -19.17
N ALA A 64 17.10 2.41 -18.36
CA ALA A 64 16.99 2.40 -16.89
C ALA A 64 15.74 3.15 -16.38
N GLU A 65 15.37 4.24 -17.06
CA GLU A 65 14.18 5.05 -16.73
C GLU A 65 12.89 4.26 -16.98
N LYS A 66 12.81 3.54 -18.11
CA LYS A 66 11.68 2.67 -18.45
C LYS A 66 11.52 1.54 -17.42
N LYS A 67 12.62 0.89 -17.03
CA LYS A 67 12.63 -0.15 -15.98
C LYS A 67 12.13 0.38 -14.64
N THR A 68 12.63 1.54 -14.25
CA THR A 68 12.27 2.17 -12.97
C THR A 68 10.81 2.58 -12.96
N TRP A 69 10.34 3.20 -14.04
CA TRP A 69 8.94 3.61 -14.16
C TRP A 69 7.99 2.41 -14.16
N CYS A 70 8.29 1.38 -14.96
CA CYS A 70 7.49 0.16 -15.01
C CYS A 70 7.49 -0.63 -13.70
N CYS A 71 8.60 -0.63 -12.97
CA CYS A 71 8.67 -1.26 -11.65
C CYS A 71 7.81 -0.49 -10.62
N ASN A 72 7.90 0.84 -10.60
CA ASN A 72 7.17 1.66 -9.61
C ASN A 72 5.67 1.80 -9.90
N LYS A 73 5.28 1.91 -11.18
CA LYS A 73 3.89 2.18 -11.58
C LYS A 73 3.11 0.91 -11.92
N VAL A 74 3.77 -0.09 -12.52
CA VAL A 74 3.13 -1.31 -13.04
C VAL A 74 3.56 -2.56 -12.26
N GLY A 75 4.62 -2.49 -11.45
CA GLY A 75 5.13 -3.65 -10.69
C GLY A 75 5.83 -4.69 -11.57
N ARG A 76 6.29 -4.32 -12.77
CA ARG A 76 6.97 -5.22 -13.71
C ARG A 76 8.41 -4.79 -13.95
N ALA A 77 9.25 -5.74 -14.35
CA ALA A 77 10.64 -5.47 -14.75
C ALA A 77 11.43 -4.74 -13.64
N CYS A 78 11.18 -5.13 -12.38
CA CYS A 78 11.98 -4.67 -11.26
C CYS A 78 13.34 -5.36 -11.31
N PRO A 79 14.47 -4.62 -11.19
CA PRO A 79 15.76 -5.25 -11.03
C PRO A 79 15.69 -6.22 -9.84
N PRO A 80 16.33 -7.40 -9.93
CA PRO A 80 16.47 -8.25 -8.76
C PRO A 80 17.09 -7.39 -7.64
N PRO A 81 16.75 -7.65 -6.36
CA PRO A 81 17.49 -7.04 -5.26
C PRO A 81 18.97 -7.27 -5.60
N HIS A 82 19.71 -6.18 -5.77
CA HIS A 82 21.11 -6.22 -6.18
C HIS A 82 21.78 -7.36 -5.44
N PRO A 83 22.67 -8.17 -6.07
CA PRO A 83 23.53 -9.04 -5.30
C PRO A 83 24.19 -8.12 -4.29
N VAL A 84 23.74 -8.22 -3.04
CA VAL A 84 24.42 -7.62 -1.91
C VAL A 84 25.78 -8.24 -2.03
N LEU A 85 26.75 -7.47 -2.55
CA LEU A 85 28.16 -7.74 -2.34
C LEU A 85 28.23 -8.19 -0.89
N PRO A 86 28.86 -9.34 -0.56
CA PRO A 86 28.84 -9.86 0.80
C PRO A 86 29.23 -8.69 1.70
N ILE A 87 28.22 -8.14 2.38
CA ILE A 87 28.41 -6.96 3.19
C ILE A 87 29.37 -7.52 4.24
N PRO A 88 30.63 -7.02 4.33
CA PRO A 88 31.50 -7.47 5.41
C PRO A 88 30.65 -7.30 6.66
N PRO A 89 30.45 -8.36 7.46
CA PRO A 89 29.44 -8.35 8.51
C PRO A 89 29.65 -7.05 9.26
N ARG A 90 28.71 -6.11 9.09
CA ARG A 90 28.74 -4.87 9.85
C ARG A 90 28.46 -5.38 11.24
N ILE A 91 29.53 -5.61 12.00
CA ILE A 91 29.42 -5.77 13.44
C ILE A 91 28.74 -4.47 13.84
N PRO A 92 27.44 -4.50 14.20
CA PRO A 92 26.82 -3.29 14.70
C PRO A 92 27.72 -2.83 15.86
N PRO A 93 28.09 -1.54 15.96
CA PRO A 93 28.83 -1.08 17.11
C PRO A 93 28.09 -1.62 18.31
N ALA A 94 28.76 -2.43 19.13
CA ALA A 94 28.14 -3.19 20.21
C ALA A 94 27.27 -2.19 20.96
N ARG A 95 25.96 -2.30 20.75
CA ARG A 95 25.02 -1.36 21.36
C ARG A 95 25.26 -1.61 22.85
N PRO A 96 25.65 -0.60 23.64
CA PRO A 96 25.84 -0.79 25.08
C PRO A 96 24.60 -1.53 25.55
N ALA A 97 24.78 -2.73 26.09
CA ALA A 97 23.66 -3.54 26.51
C ALA A 97 22.88 -2.68 27.49
N LEU A 98 21.74 -2.15 27.03
CA LEU A 98 20.81 -1.52 27.94
C LEU A 98 20.52 -2.59 29.00
N PRO A 99 20.49 -2.22 30.28
CA PRO A 99 20.14 -3.17 31.32
C PRO A 99 18.84 -3.85 30.88
N VAL A 100 18.89 -5.17 30.70
CA VAL A 100 17.72 -5.97 30.36
C VAL A 100 16.73 -5.71 31.47
N LEU A 101 15.72 -4.90 31.19
CA LEU A 101 14.63 -4.70 32.11
C LEU A 101 14.03 -6.09 32.38
N PRO A 102 13.67 -6.41 33.63
CA PRO A 102 13.03 -7.68 33.93
C PRO A 102 11.87 -7.86 32.96
N VAL A 103 11.86 -9.00 32.25
CA VAL A 103 10.70 -9.41 31.45
C VAL A 103 9.51 -9.43 32.39
N THR A 104 8.66 -8.41 32.31
CA THR A 104 7.41 -8.39 33.04
C THR A 104 6.55 -9.51 32.45
N PRO A 105 6.08 -10.49 33.26
CA PRO A 105 5.18 -11.52 32.75
C PRO A 105 3.95 -10.85 32.13
N ALA A 106 3.51 -11.36 30.97
CA ALA A 106 2.35 -10.84 30.27
C ALA A 106 1.13 -10.77 31.22
N PRO A 107 0.28 -9.74 31.11
CA PRO A 107 -0.89 -9.61 31.96
C PRO A 107 -1.81 -10.84 31.85
N PRO A 108 -2.34 -11.37 32.95
CA PRO A 108 -3.36 -12.41 32.90
C PRO A 108 -4.62 -11.85 32.19
N GLY A 109 -4.96 -12.37 31.02
CA GLY A 109 -6.19 -11.99 30.29
C GLY A 109 -6.07 -11.81 28.77
N GLU A 110 -4.87 -11.84 28.19
CA GLU A 110 -4.69 -11.69 26.74
C GLU A 110 -4.91 -12.99 25.97
N CYS A 111 -6.18 -13.33 25.72
CA CYS A 111 -6.62 -14.58 25.08
C CYS A 111 -6.35 -14.67 23.57
N ASN A 112 -5.78 -13.62 22.98
CA ASN A 112 -5.44 -13.50 21.56
C ASN A 112 -3.92 -13.69 21.29
N ILE A 113 -3.12 -14.02 22.32
CA ILE A 113 -1.67 -14.18 22.21
C ILE A 113 -1.26 -15.61 22.58
N GLY A 114 -0.64 -16.31 21.62
CA GLY A 114 -0.19 -17.71 21.75
C GLY A 114 -1.33 -18.73 21.58
N GLY A 115 -0.97 -19.98 21.30
CA GLY A 115 -1.95 -21.08 21.17
C GLY A 115 -2.39 -21.62 22.53
N VAL A 116 -3.59 -22.23 22.59
CA VAL A 116 -4.15 -22.80 23.84
C VAL A 116 -3.22 -23.82 24.52
N ASP A 117 -2.38 -24.50 23.75
CA ASP A 117 -1.39 -25.49 24.24
C ASP A 117 -0.25 -24.85 25.04
N THR A 118 0.03 -23.57 24.81
CA THR A 118 1.10 -22.83 25.51
C THR A 118 0.56 -21.97 26.64
N TRP A 119 -0.75 -21.99 26.89
CA TRP A 119 -1.37 -21.20 27.95
C TRP A 119 -1.20 -21.88 29.31
N THR A 120 -0.98 -21.08 30.35
CA THR A 120 -1.05 -21.55 31.74
C THR A 120 -2.49 -21.88 32.10
N GLU A 121 -2.70 -22.76 33.07
CA GLU A 121 -4.03 -23.21 33.51
C GLU A 121 -4.92 -22.03 33.95
N GLU A 122 -4.33 -21.01 34.59
CA GLU A 122 -5.06 -19.79 34.97
C GLU A 122 -5.52 -18.98 33.75
N LYS A 123 -4.66 -18.86 32.72
CA LYS A 123 -5.01 -18.19 31.47
C LYS A 123 -6.11 -18.96 30.73
N LYS A 124 -6.05 -20.29 30.69
CA LYS A 124 -7.11 -21.15 30.11
C LYS A 124 -8.44 -20.97 30.84
N ALA A 125 -8.45 -21.01 32.17
CA ALA A 125 -9.66 -20.82 32.97
C ALA A 125 -10.29 -19.42 32.77
N ASN A 126 -9.45 -18.38 32.75
CA ASN A 126 -9.88 -17.00 32.57
C ASN A 126 -10.43 -16.75 31.14
N CYS A 127 -9.72 -17.25 30.12
CA CYS A 127 -10.13 -17.12 28.72
C CYS A 127 -11.34 -17.99 28.35
N CYS A 128 -11.49 -19.17 28.96
CA CYS A 128 -12.68 -19.99 28.82
C CYS A 128 -13.91 -19.27 29.39
N LYS A 129 -13.77 -18.65 30.58
CA LYS A 129 -14.87 -17.95 31.24
C LYS A 129 -15.31 -16.69 30.51
N MET A 130 -14.37 -15.91 29.97
CA MET A 130 -14.69 -14.63 29.32
C MET A 130 -14.96 -14.74 27.82
N TYR A 131 -14.30 -15.66 27.11
CA TYR A 131 -14.32 -15.71 25.65
C TYR A 131 -14.61 -17.11 25.08
N GLY A 132 -14.78 -18.14 25.92
CA GLY A 132 -15.07 -19.52 25.48
C GLY A 132 -13.88 -20.26 24.85
N ASN A 133 -12.68 -19.68 24.89
CA ASN A 133 -11.48 -20.24 24.29
C ASN A 133 -10.66 -21.02 25.32
N GLY A 134 -10.11 -22.18 24.93
CA GLY A 134 -9.22 -22.97 25.79
C GLY A 134 -9.92 -23.65 26.98
N CYS A 135 -11.23 -23.88 26.90
CA CYS A 135 -11.97 -24.62 27.92
C CYS A 135 -11.49 -26.08 28.00
N PRO A 136 -11.35 -26.65 29.22
CA PRO A 136 -11.02 -28.07 29.36
C PRO A 136 -12.14 -28.90 28.73
N THR A 137 -11.79 -29.75 27.78
CA THR A 137 -12.70 -30.77 27.28
C THR A 137 -12.97 -31.78 28.40
N PRO A 138 -14.22 -32.16 28.68
CA PRO A 138 -14.49 -33.21 29.65
C PRO A 138 -13.81 -34.51 29.19
N GLU A 139 -12.99 -35.09 30.06
CA GLU A 139 -12.34 -36.38 29.84
C GLU A 139 -13.41 -37.45 29.58
N PRO A 140 -13.28 -38.31 28.55
CA PRO A 140 -14.27 -39.36 28.31
C PRO A 140 -14.35 -40.27 29.54
N ALA A 141 -15.56 -40.48 30.05
CA ALA A 141 -15.80 -41.31 31.22
C ALA A 141 -15.11 -42.67 31.07
N PRO A 142 -14.48 -43.22 32.14
CA PRO A 142 -13.86 -44.53 32.06
C PRO A 142 -14.95 -45.54 31.66
N VAL A 143 -14.73 -46.21 30.53
CA VAL A 143 -15.56 -47.34 30.12
C VAL A 143 -15.45 -48.41 31.20
N VAL A 144 -16.45 -48.48 32.07
CA VAL A 144 -16.63 -49.60 33.00
C VAL A 144 -17.05 -50.78 32.13
N SER A 145 -16.08 -51.61 31.75
CA SER A 145 -16.33 -52.92 31.17
C SER A 145 -16.99 -53.79 32.24
N VAL A 146 -18.27 -54.12 32.00
CA VAL A 146 -19.09 -55.08 32.77
C VAL A 146 -18.63 -56.51 32.50
#